data_AF-A0A2S0M0Q2-F1
#
_entry.id   AF-A0A2S0M0Q2-F1
#
_cell.length_a   1.000
_cell.length_b   1.000
_cell.length_c   1.000
_cell.angle_alpha   90.00
_cell.angle_beta   90.00
_cell.angle_gamma   90.00
#
_symmetry.space_group_name_H-M   'P 1'
#
loop_
_entity.id
_entity.type
_entity.pdbx_description
1 polymer ?
#
loop_
_entity_poly.entity_id
_entity_poly.type
_entity_poly.pdbx_seq_one_letter_code
_entity_poly.pdbx_strand_id
1 'polypeptide(L)'
;MNDPVILLDIDGTCSPMCASNLLPGRWEPWVRGQFGWNKGWTSAAMATALQSLAQIADVRWCTGWEAESAAYGAALGLDSPWIPLGAGCSERMWKLSAVDAALPDRPVWWIDDEHDDSSTQWAETRTARGVPTTVVACARTSV
;
A
#
# COMPACT_ATOMS: atom_id res chain seq x y z
N MET A 1 14.21 15.27 12.78
CA MET A 1 14.07 14.16 11.82
C MET A 1 12.59 14.07 11.51
N ASN A 2 12.19 14.05 10.24
CA ASN A 2 10.77 13.85 9.89
C ASN A 2 10.38 12.40 10.20
N ASP A 3 9.21 12.19 10.80
CA ASP A 3 8.72 10.84 11.12
C ASP A 3 8.59 9.99 9.85
N PRO A 4 9.07 8.73 9.87
CA PRO A 4 9.01 7.85 8.71
C PRO A 4 7.56 7.54 8.33
N VAL A 5 7.33 7.42 7.02
CA VAL A 5 6.03 7.03 6.45
C VAL A 5 6.09 5.59 5.99
N ILE A 6 5.05 4.82 6.29
CA ILE A 6 4.81 3.53 5.65
C ILE A 6 3.71 3.72 4.61
N LEU A 7 4.05 3.52 3.34
CA LEU A 7 3.09 3.50 2.24
C LEU A 7 2.64 2.07 1.98
N LEU A 8 1.33 1.87 1.85
CA LEU A 8 0.72 0.56 1.64
C LEU A 8 -0.21 0.57 0.43
N ASP A 9 0.05 -0.34 -0.52
CA ASP A 9 -0.99 -0.70 -1.48
C ASP A 9 -2.04 -1.66 -0.86
N ILE A 10 -3.17 -1.81 -1.54
CA ILE A 10 -4.25 -2.72 -1.14
C ILE A 10 -4.24 -3.99 -1.98
N ASP A 11 -4.37 -3.90 -3.30
CA ASP A 11 -4.51 -5.09 -4.16
C ASP A 11 -3.18 -5.84 -4.18
N GLY A 12 -3.18 -7.16 -3.97
CA GLY A 12 -1.96 -7.97 -3.98
C GLY A 12 -1.04 -7.77 -2.77
N THR A 13 -1.27 -6.71 -1.98
CA THR A 13 -0.50 -6.35 -0.79
C THR A 13 -1.29 -6.62 0.50
N CYS A 14 -2.29 -5.81 0.82
CA CYS A 14 -3.14 -6.01 2.02
C CYS A 14 -4.30 -6.97 1.75
N SER A 15 -4.79 -6.99 0.51
CA SER A 15 -5.89 -7.76 -0.02
C SER A 15 -5.39 -8.67 -1.14
N PRO A 16 -5.16 -9.96 -0.89
CA PRO A 16 -4.55 -10.84 -1.89
C PRO A 16 -5.42 -11.03 -3.14
N MET A 17 -4.78 -11.08 -4.31
CA MET A 17 -5.46 -11.22 -5.61
C MET A 17 -5.67 -12.69 -6.01
N CYS A 18 -6.10 -13.52 -5.06
CA CYS A 18 -6.41 -14.93 -5.27
C CYS A 18 -7.65 -15.36 -4.47
N ALA A 19 -8.07 -16.61 -4.66
CA ALA A 19 -9.16 -17.16 -3.86
C ALA A 19 -8.70 -17.38 -2.41
N SER A 20 -9.54 -17.04 -1.43
CA SER A 20 -9.16 -17.10 -0.01
C SER A 20 -8.78 -18.48 0.51
N ASN A 21 -9.27 -19.55 -0.11
CA ASN A 21 -8.91 -20.92 0.22
C ASN A 21 -7.46 -21.29 -0.16
N LEU A 22 -6.75 -20.42 -0.90
CA LEU A 22 -5.33 -20.55 -1.20
C LEU A 22 -4.43 -19.82 -0.19
N LEU A 23 -5.03 -19.05 0.73
CA LEU A 23 -4.31 -18.25 1.70
C LEU A 23 -4.29 -18.93 3.07
N PRO A 24 -3.22 -18.77 3.84
CA PRO A 24 -3.24 -19.17 5.24
C PRO A 24 -4.20 -18.29 6.04
N GLY A 25 -4.88 -18.89 7.01
CA GLY A 25 -5.79 -18.18 7.91
C GLY A 25 -7.18 -17.94 7.31
N ARG A 26 -7.95 -17.08 7.98
CA ARG A 26 -9.33 -16.77 7.60
C ARG A 26 -9.41 -15.39 6.96
N TRP A 27 -9.93 -15.35 5.74
CA TRP A 27 -10.17 -14.12 4.98
C TRP A 27 -11.66 -13.97 4.69
N GLU A 28 -12.17 -12.76 4.88
CA GLU A 28 -13.56 -12.41 4.60
C GLU A 28 -13.64 -11.59 3.32
N PRO A 29 -14.64 -11.84 2.45
CA PRO A 29 -14.84 -11.02 1.26
C PRO A 29 -15.10 -9.57 1.64
N TRP A 30 -14.46 -8.65 0.93
CA TRP A 30 -14.73 -7.22 0.99
C TRP A 30 -15.16 -6.74 -0.38
N VAL A 31 -16.15 -5.84 -0.43
CA VAL A 31 -16.70 -5.33 -1.69
C VAL A 31 -16.56 -3.81 -1.69
N ARG A 32 -15.97 -3.27 -2.76
CA ARG A 32 -15.90 -1.84 -2.98
C ARG A 32 -17.29 -1.25 -3.22
N GLY A 33 -17.53 -0.05 -2.69
CA GLY A 33 -18.84 0.60 -2.75
C GLY A 33 -19.18 1.14 -4.14
N GLN A 34 -18.20 1.65 -4.89
CA GLN A 34 -18.45 2.37 -6.14
C GLN A 34 -18.32 1.50 -7.39
N PHE A 35 -17.48 0.46 -7.36
CA PHE A 35 -17.19 -0.40 -8.51
C PHE A 35 -17.26 -1.89 -8.14
N GLY A 36 -18.45 -2.38 -7.75
CA GLY A 36 -18.74 -3.71 -7.18
C GLY A 36 -18.27 -4.98 -7.92
N TRP A 37 -17.38 -4.84 -8.91
CA TRP A 37 -16.68 -5.90 -9.62
C TRP A 37 -15.32 -6.26 -8.98
N ASN A 38 -14.70 -5.35 -8.21
CA ASN A 38 -13.46 -5.64 -7.49
C ASN A 38 -13.79 -6.16 -6.08
N LYS A 39 -13.63 -7.49 -5.93
CA LYS A 39 -13.68 -8.17 -4.64
C LYS A 39 -12.29 -8.10 -4.00
N GLY A 40 -12.20 -7.47 -2.84
CA GLY A 40 -11.04 -7.54 -1.98
C GLY A 40 -11.24 -8.57 -0.86
N TRP A 41 -10.27 -8.64 0.03
CA TRP A 41 -10.32 -9.46 1.23
C TRP A 41 -9.87 -8.69 2.45
N THR A 42 -10.45 -9.02 3.60
CA THR A 42 -9.98 -8.58 4.92
C THR A 42 -9.66 -9.80 5.79
N SER A 43 -8.76 -9.63 6.75
CA SER A 43 -8.49 -10.63 7.78
C SER A 43 -8.13 -9.97 9.10
N ALA A 44 -8.46 -10.61 10.22
CA ALA A 44 -8.09 -10.12 11.54
C ALA A 44 -6.55 -10.07 11.74
N ALA A 45 -5.83 -10.99 11.10
CA ALA A 45 -4.37 -10.99 11.12
C ALA A 45 -3.79 -9.76 10.41
N MET A 46 -4.31 -9.42 9.22
CA MET A 46 -3.92 -8.20 8.51
C MET A 46 -4.27 -6.95 9.33
N ALA A 47 -5.49 -6.88 9.87
CA ALA A 47 -5.90 -5.77 10.75
C ALA A 47 -4.93 -5.56 11.92
N THR A 48 -4.55 -6.64 12.61
CA THR A 48 -3.62 -6.58 13.74
C THR A 48 -2.23 -6.10 13.31
N ALA A 49 -1.72 -6.60 12.18
CA ALA A 49 -0.43 -6.19 11.66
C ALA A 49 -0.40 -4.69 11.30
N LEU A 50 -1.41 -4.22 10.57
CA LEU A 50 -1.51 -2.83 10.15
C LEU A 50 -1.69 -1.87 11.33
N GLN A 51 -2.52 -2.22 12.31
CA GLN A 51 -2.67 -1.45 13.54
C GLN A 51 -1.34 -1.35 14.31
N SER A 52 -0.54 -2.42 14.31
CA SER A 52 0.79 -2.43 14.94
C SER A 52 1.77 -1.51 14.22
N LEU A 53 1.76 -1.49 12.87
CA LEU A 53 2.56 -0.55 12.08
C LEU A 53 2.18 0.91 12.36
N ALA A 54 0.88 1.19 12.49
CA ALA A 54 0.37 2.52 12.78
C ALA A 54 0.76 3.03 14.18
N GLN A 55 1.20 2.17 15.10
CA GLN A 55 1.74 2.60 16.40
C GLN A 55 3.18 3.14 16.31
N ILE A 56 3.92 2.85 15.23
CA ILE A 56 5.36 3.16 15.12
C ILE A 56 5.72 4.07 13.94
N ALA A 57 4.79 4.29 13.01
CA ALA A 57 5.01 5.13 11.83
C ALA A 57 3.71 5.77 11.35
N ASP A 58 3.84 6.83 10.55
CA ASP A 58 2.71 7.42 9.81
C ASP A 58 2.34 6.48 8.65
N VAL A 59 1.31 5.65 8.84
CA VAL A 59 0.82 4.72 7.82
C VAL A 59 -0.14 5.45 6.89
N ARG A 60 0.11 5.34 5.58
CA ARG A 60 -0.74 5.91 4.53
C ARG A 60 -1.02 4.92 3.42
N TRP A 61 -2.23 4.97 2.89
CA TRP A 61 -2.60 4.21 1.70
C TRP A 61 -1.97 4.83 0.45
N CYS A 62 -1.37 4.01 -0.41
CA CYS A 62 -0.82 4.40 -1.70
C CYS A 62 -1.33 3.43 -2.76
N THR A 63 -2.59 3.62 -3.14
CA THR A 63 -3.36 2.63 -3.93
C THR A 63 -4.28 3.31 -4.92
N GLY A 64 -4.51 2.65 -6.07
CA GLY A 64 -5.48 3.10 -7.08
C GLY A 64 -6.93 3.09 -6.57
N TRP A 65 -7.19 2.62 -5.35
CA TRP A 65 -8.50 2.73 -4.70
C TRP A 65 -8.78 4.16 -4.21
N GLU A 66 -7.75 5.00 -4.08
CA GLU A 66 -7.88 6.42 -3.71
C GLU A 66 -8.75 6.58 -2.45
N ALA A 67 -9.80 7.40 -2.49
CA ALA A 67 -10.67 7.66 -1.36
C ALA A 67 -11.40 6.41 -0.81
N GLU A 68 -11.57 5.35 -1.60
CA GLU A 68 -12.19 4.11 -1.10
C GLU A 68 -11.29 3.33 -0.14
N SER A 69 -9.99 3.62 -0.11
CA SER A 69 -9.06 3.05 0.88
C SER A 69 -9.47 3.38 2.32
N ALA A 70 -10.13 4.52 2.56
CA ALA A 70 -10.61 4.90 3.88
C ALA A 70 -11.67 3.90 4.41
N ALA A 71 -12.60 3.45 3.56
CA ALA A 71 -13.61 2.48 3.95
C ALA A 71 -12.99 1.09 4.19
N TYR A 72 -12.00 0.70 3.39
CA TYR A 72 -11.23 -0.53 3.59
C TYR A 72 -10.44 -0.50 4.92
N GLY A 73 -9.76 0.61 5.20
CA GLY A 73 -9.06 0.84 6.46
C GLY A 73 -9.99 0.76 7.66
N ALA A 74 -11.15 1.42 7.60
CA ALA A 74 -12.15 1.37 8.65
C ALA A 74 -12.61 -0.08 8.96
N ALA A 75 -12.76 -0.93 7.93
CA ALA A 75 -13.08 -2.35 8.10
C ALA A 75 -11.98 -3.14 8.81
N LEU A 76 -10.73 -2.68 8.74
CA LEU A 76 -9.56 -3.23 9.43
C LEU A 76 -9.27 -2.51 10.77
N GLY A 77 -10.10 -1.56 11.19
CA GLY A 77 -9.88 -0.76 12.38
C GLY A 77 -8.71 0.23 12.26
N LEU A 78 -8.40 0.69 11.05
CA LEU A 78 -7.32 1.62 10.76
C LEU A 78 -7.87 2.89 10.10
N ASP A 79 -7.66 4.04 10.73
CA ASP A 79 -7.96 5.36 10.16
C ASP A 79 -6.66 6.01 9.65
N SER A 80 -6.32 5.70 8.40
CA SER A 80 -5.11 6.19 7.73
C SER A 80 -5.47 7.02 6.50
N PRO A 81 -4.78 8.16 6.26
CA PRO A 81 -4.98 8.94 5.05
C PRO A 81 -4.41 8.22 3.82
N TRP A 82 -4.81 8.63 2.63
CA TRP A 82 -4.25 8.13 1.36
C TRP A 82 -3.45 9.21 0.64
N ILE A 83 -2.54 8.77 -0.24
CA ILE A 83 -1.82 9.64 -1.18
C ILE A 83 -2.68 9.84 -2.43
N PRO A 84 -3.08 11.07 -2.78
CA PRO A 84 -3.79 11.34 -4.02
C PRO A 84 -2.87 11.07 -5.22
N LEU A 85 -3.22 10.11 -6.07
CA LEU A 85 -2.38 9.67 -7.19
C LEU A 85 -2.72 10.41 -8.49
N GLY A 86 -3.94 10.91 -8.62
CA GLY A 86 -4.42 11.62 -9.81
C GLY A 86 -4.90 10.67 -10.90
N ALA A 87 -4.85 11.10 -12.17
CA ALA A 87 -5.28 10.26 -13.28
C ALA A 87 -4.30 9.09 -13.47
N GLY A 88 -4.75 7.87 -13.17
CA GLY A 88 -3.96 6.67 -13.40
C GLY A 88 -3.56 6.50 -14.86
N CYS A 89 -2.36 5.96 -15.09
CA CYS A 89 -1.93 5.50 -16.41
C CYS A 89 -1.60 3.99 -16.35
N SER A 90 -1.45 3.36 -17.51
CA SER A 90 -1.14 1.92 -17.60
C SER A 90 0.34 1.60 -17.40
N GLU A 91 1.17 2.60 -17.08
CA GLU A 91 2.58 2.37 -16.78
C GLU A 91 2.71 1.76 -15.38
N ARG A 92 3.58 0.76 -15.22
CA ARG A 92 3.91 0.23 -13.90
C ARG A 92 4.52 1.34 -13.05
N MET A 93 4.21 1.33 -11.75
CA MET A 93 4.70 2.31 -10.78
C MET A 93 4.40 3.78 -11.15
N TRP A 94 3.29 4.03 -11.87
CA TRP A 94 2.80 5.39 -12.17
C TRP A 94 2.60 6.27 -10.91
N LYS A 95 2.43 5.63 -9.75
CA LYS A 95 2.25 6.25 -8.42
C LYS A 95 3.47 7.04 -7.93
N LEU A 96 4.69 6.78 -8.44
CA LEU A 96 5.95 7.35 -7.93
C LEU A 96 5.94 8.88 -7.87
N SER A 97 5.46 9.52 -8.93
CA SER A 97 5.41 10.99 -9.03
C SER A 97 4.51 11.63 -7.98
N ALA A 98 3.37 11.00 -7.66
CA ALA A 98 2.46 11.45 -6.63
C ALA A 98 3.08 11.32 -5.23
N VAL A 99 3.83 10.24 -4.99
CA VAL A 99 4.58 10.07 -3.73
C VAL A 99 5.65 11.14 -3.57
N ASP A 100 6.40 11.46 -4.63
CA ASP A 100 7.40 12.53 -4.58
C ASP A 100 6.78 13.90 -4.30
N ALA A 101 5.61 14.19 -4.88
CA ALA A 101 4.89 15.44 -4.63
C ALA A 101 4.34 15.52 -3.19
N ALA A 102 3.81 14.41 -2.67
CA ALA A 102 3.19 14.39 -1.34
C ALA A 102 4.21 14.31 -0.19
N LEU A 103 5.34 13.65 -0.43
CA LEU A 103 6.35 13.31 0.59
C LEU A 103 7.77 13.63 0.10
N PRO A 104 8.08 14.87 -0.31
CA PRO A 104 9.35 15.20 -0.96
C PRO A 104 10.57 14.94 -0.05
N ASP A 105 10.43 15.24 1.25
CA ASP A 105 11.52 15.22 2.24
C ASP A 105 11.24 14.27 3.43
N ARG A 106 10.32 13.31 3.26
CA ARG A 106 10.01 12.33 4.30
C ARG A 106 10.62 10.96 3.99
N PRO A 107 11.25 10.29 4.97
CA PRO A 107 11.67 8.91 4.82
C PRO A 107 10.47 8.00 4.54
N VAL A 108 10.63 7.02 3.66
CA VAL A 108 9.54 6.15 3.20
C VAL A 108 9.95 4.67 3.23
N TRP A 109 9.08 3.84 3.77
CA TRP A 109 9.01 2.41 3.49
C TRP A 109 7.74 2.12 2.70
N TRP A 110 7.87 1.63 1.47
CA TRP A 110 6.71 1.39 0.62
C TRP A 110 6.53 -0.10 0.35
N ILE A 111 5.42 -0.65 0.83
CA ILE A 111 5.02 -2.04 0.60
C ILE A 111 3.99 -2.06 -0.54
N ASP A 112 4.35 -2.70 -1.64
CA ASP A 112 3.55 -2.81 -2.87
C ASP A 112 3.97 -4.10 -3.59
N ASP A 113 3.04 -4.80 -4.23
CA ASP A 113 3.31 -6.02 -4.99
C ASP A 113 3.71 -5.72 -6.45
N GLU A 114 3.48 -4.49 -6.92
CA GLU A 114 3.81 -4.07 -8.28
C GLU A 114 5.23 -3.50 -8.43
N HIS A 115 6.00 -3.39 -7.34
CA HIS A 115 7.39 -2.89 -7.36
C HIS A 115 8.23 -3.58 -8.43
N ASP A 116 8.95 -2.77 -9.20
CA ASP A 116 9.89 -3.19 -10.23
C ASP A 116 11.21 -2.39 -10.17
N ASP A 117 12.07 -2.54 -11.17
CA ASP A 117 13.37 -1.86 -11.23
C ASP A 117 13.23 -0.32 -11.15
N SER A 118 12.14 0.25 -11.67
CA SER A 118 11.90 1.69 -11.62
C SER A 118 11.66 2.19 -10.20
N SER A 119 10.90 1.43 -9.40
CA SER A 119 10.66 1.74 -7.98
C SER A 119 11.93 1.62 -7.15
N THR A 120 12.78 0.65 -7.47
CA THR A 120 14.07 0.46 -6.80
C THR A 120 15.01 1.63 -7.10
N GLN A 121 15.16 1.99 -8.38
CA GLN A 121 15.97 3.14 -8.80
C GLN A 121 15.46 4.45 -8.20
N TRP A 122 14.15 4.63 -8.12
CA TRP A 122 13.52 5.78 -7.47
C TRP A 122 13.89 5.87 -5.99
N ALA A 123 13.79 4.76 -5.24
CA ALA A 123 14.14 4.71 -3.82
C ALA A 123 15.63 4.99 -3.57
N GLU A 124 16.51 4.43 -4.40
CA GLU A 124 17.95 4.69 -4.38
C GLU A 124 18.25 6.17 -4.64
N THR A 125 17.59 6.78 -5.62
CA THR A 125 17.76 8.20 -5.96
C THR A 125 17.36 9.12 -4.80
N ARG A 126 16.22 8.83 -4.14
CA ARG A 126 15.79 9.58 -2.94
C ARG A 126 16.77 9.41 -1.78
N THR A 127 17.23 8.19 -1.55
CA THR A 127 18.21 7.88 -0.49
C THR A 127 19.54 8.59 -0.73
N ALA A 128 20.04 8.59 -1.97
CA ALA A 128 21.28 9.29 -2.34
C ALA A 128 21.19 10.82 -2.12
N ARG A 129 19.99 11.39 -2.18
CA ARG A 129 19.72 12.80 -1.87
C ARG A 129 19.55 13.08 -0.37
N GLY A 130 19.66 12.08 0.50
CA GLY A 130 19.54 12.22 1.94
C GLY A 130 18.13 12.00 2.49
N VAL A 131 17.21 11.42 1.71
CA VAL A 131 15.85 11.05 2.14
C VAL A 131 15.74 9.52 2.16
N PRO A 132 16.00 8.85 3.30
CA PRO A 132 16.03 7.39 3.37
C PRO A 132 14.73 6.78 2.85
N THR A 133 14.83 5.99 1.79
CA THR A 133 13.67 5.40 1.12
C THR A 133 13.96 3.94 0.79
N THR A 134 13.00 3.06 1.04
CA THR A 134 13.09 1.64 0.68
C THR A 134 11.76 1.14 0.15
N VAL A 135 11.82 0.36 -0.91
CA VAL A 135 10.69 -0.40 -1.45
C VAL A 135 10.74 -1.82 -0.93
N VAL A 136 9.60 -2.37 -0.58
CA VAL A 136 9.44 -3.70 0.00
C VAL A 136 8.46 -4.46 -0.88
N ALA A 137 8.97 -5.32 -1.75
CA ALA A 137 8.15 -6.15 -2.61
C ALA A 137 7.43 -7.24 -1.79
N CYS A 138 6.15 -7.45 -2.08
CA CYS A 138 5.41 -8.61 -1.56
C CYS A 138 5.96 -9.90 -2.19
N ALA A 139 6.24 -10.91 -1.37
CA ALA A 139 6.71 -12.20 -1.88
C ALA A 139 5.63 -12.82 -2.77
N ARG A 140 5.96 -13.08 -4.04
CA ARG A 140 5.10 -13.88 -4.92
C ARG A 140 5.15 -15.32 -4.46
N THR A 141 4.17 -15.76 -3.71
CA THR A 141 3.98 -17.19 -3.45
C THR A 141 3.59 -17.86 -4.76
N SER A 142 4.50 -18.60 -5.38
CA SER A 142 4.16 -19.53 -6.46
C SER A 142 3.21 -20.57 -5.88
N VAL A 143 1.95 -20.52 -6.28
CA VAL A 143 0.98 -21.62 -6.09
C VAL A 143 1.18 -22.69 -7.16
#